data_AF-A0A1H3ZID1-F1
#
_entry.id   AF-A0A1H3ZID1-F1
#
_cell.length_a   1.000
_cell.length_b   1.000
_cell.length_c   1.000
_cell.angle_alpha   90.00
_cell.angle_beta   90.00
_cell.angle_gamma   90.00
#
_symmetry.space_group_name_H-M   'P 1'
#
loop_
_entity.id
_entity.type
_entity.pdbx_description
1 polymer ?
#
loop_
_entity_poly.entity_id
_entity_poly.type
_entity_poly.pdbx_seq_one_letter_code
_entity_poly.pdbx_strand_id
1 'polypeptide(L)'
;MKKLKFGPIVMASAIAGLMATLIVYRMLARYAGSYLPPYVTWGISFLMLPGSLVAGCIGYFRSPDRTRAFFNAMILYLLAFDLYSFGWQKICKLQMAVVLGMLDMPFNSLDGETLTWAYFRRSYPFTVAIAIAQISGSILLLFRRTRLLGLIVIFPIMVNIILIDIFYRLHTWVLIHALVLTSGLLFLLVQYLPGLISFFFRSPDTLPLNAGKRLQWLLGALVVTIPLLLLATYRYPDLHPELTGKYKVEQLRINGEPMQVKRQTDSLLTTVYMDWQDDFVLEFNHYNNRYIGTYYFDEKSGHIQVQWRYPAGFKTQFEGTLERAGNKNFRFTGVLGTDSLQMQLLFVPEPK
;
A
#
# COMPACT_ATOMS: atom_id res chain seq x y z
N MET A 1 13.50 -32.57 -37.60
CA MET A 1 12.19 -31.99 -37.26
C MET A 1 12.38 -30.57 -36.72
N LYS A 2 12.05 -29.53 -37.50
CA LYS A 2 12.02 -28.14 -37.01
C LYS A 2 10.93 -28.07 -35.93
N LYS A 3 11.29 -27.84 -34.65
CA LYS A 3 10.31 -27.62 -33.57
C LYS A 3 9.31 -26.56 -34.04
N LEU A 4 8.02 -26.88 -34.04
CA LEU A 4 6.97 -25.95 -34.44
C LEU A 4 7.09 -24.67 -33.58
N LYS A 5 7.45 -23.55 -34.21
CA LYS A 5 7.49 -22.22 -33.57
C LYS A 5 6.07 -21.61 -33.38
N PHE A 6 5.03 -22.44 -33.45
CA PHE A 6 3.63 -22.00 -33.41
C PHE A 6 3.28 -21.37 -32.05
N GLY A 7 3.71 -22.00 -30.94
CA GLY A 7 3.42 -21.53 -29.59
C GLY A 7 3.81 -20.06 -29.32
N PRO A 8 5.07 -19.64 -29.59
CA PRO A 8 5.50 -18.26 -29.38
C PRO A 8 4.70 -17.22 -30.17
N ILE A 9 4.20 -17.55 -31.37
CA ILE A 9 3.42 -16.61 -32.20
C ILE A 9 2.01 -16.47 -31.65
N VAL A 10 1.37 -17.59 -31.29
CA VAL A 10 0.04 -17.59 -30.69
C VAL A 10 0.04 -16.84 -29.36
N MET A 11 1.06 -17.05 -28.53
CA MET A 11 1.20 -16.31 -27.26
C MET A 11 1.40 -14.81 -27.50
N ALA A 12 2.27 -14.43 -28.45
CA ALA A 12 2.49 -13.02 -28.78
C ALA A 12 1.21 -12.36 -29.33
N SER A 13 0.48 -13.02 -30.22
CA SER A 13 -0.74 -12.47 -30.81
C SER A 13 -1.89 -12.40 -29.80
N ALA A 14 -2.02 -13.37 -28.90
CA ALA A 14 -3.00 -13.35 -27.81
C ALA A 14 -2.75 -12.19 -26.84
N ILE A 15 -1.51 -12.05 -26.34
CA ILE A 15 -1.14 -10.96 -25.43
C ILE A 15 -1.33 -9.60 -26.10
N ALA A 16 -0.84 -9.43 -27.33
CA ALA A 16 -0.99 -8.19 -28.07
C ALA A 16 -2.47 -7.85 -28.29
N GLY A 17 -3.29 -8.84 -28.63
CA GLY A 17 -4.74 -8.70 -28.79
C GLY A 17 -5.43 -8.26 -27.50
N LEU A 18 -5.16 -8.93 -26.39
CA LEU A 18 -5.72 -8.59 -25.08
C LEU A 18 -5.34 -7.17 -24.65
N MET A 19 -4.06 -6.80 -24.80
CA MET A 19 -3.61 -5.44 -24.54
C MET A 19 -4.34 -4.43 -25.44
N ALA A 20 -4.42 -4.70 -26.74
CA ALA A 20 -5.11 -3.82 -27.68
C ALA A 20 -6.59 -3.66 -27.32
N THR A 21 -7.30 -4.74 -26.98
CA THR A 21 -8.69 -4.70 -26.52
C THR A 21 -8.86 -3.75 -25.34
N LEU A 22 -8.06 -3.92 -24.28
CA LEU A 22 -8.19 -3.11 -23.07
C LEU A 22 -7.81 -1.63 -23.29
N ILE A 23 -6.73 -1.39 -24.04
CA ILE A 23 -6.25 -0.03 -24.33
C ILE A 23 -7.25 0.70 -25.24
N VAL A 24 -7.73 0.06 -26.31
CA VAL A 24 -8.72 0.65 -27.22
C VAL A 24 -10.03 0.92 -26.47
N TYR A 25 -10.50 -0.02 -25.65
CA TYR A 25 -11.68 0.18 -24.81
C TYR A 25 -11.53 1.40 -23.91
N ARG A 26 -10.39 1.50 -23.20
CA ARG A 26 -10.09 2.63 -22.31
C ARG A 26 -10.05 3.95 -23.06
N MET A 27 -9.42 4.01 -24.23
CA MET A 27 -9.33 5.23 -25.03
C MET A 27 -10.70 5.66 -25.55
N LEU A 28 -11.47 4.72 -26.11
CA LEU A 28 -12.81 5.00 -26.63
C LEU A 28 -13.77 5.41 -25.51
N ALA A 29 -13.78 4.68 -24.39
CA ALA A 29 -14.64 5.02 -23.24
C ALA A 29 -14.33 6.42 -22.70
N ARG A 30 -13.05 6.82 -22.67
CA ARG A 30 -12.64 8.12 -22.13
C ARG A 30 -12.87 9.29 -23.08
N TYR A 31 -12.53 9.13 -24.36
CA TYR A 31 -12.50 10.25 -25.31
C TYR A 31 -13.67 10.24 -26.30
N ALA A 32 -14.31 9.09 -26.53
CA ALA A 32 -15.44 8.94 -27.43
C ALA A 32 -16.73 8.50 -26.72
N GLY A 33 -16.71 8.30 -25.40
CA GLY A 33 -17.85 7.80 -24.63
C GLY A 33 -19.08 8.72 -24.63
N SER A 34 -18.91 10.02 -24.90
CA SER A 34 -20.02 10.96 -25.11
C SER A 34 -20.72 10.79 -26.46
N TYR A 35 -20.04 10.19 -27.45
CA TYR A 35 -20.53 10.05 -28.82
C TYR A 35 -20.91 8.61 -29.18
N LEU A 36 -20.26 7.62 -28.53
CA LEU A 36 -20.45 6.20 -28.82
C LEU A 36 -21.16 5.49 -27.66
N PRO A 37 -22.26 4.77 -27.92
CA PRO A 37 -22.89 3.93 -26.92
C PRO A 37 -21.94 2.86 -26.36
N PRO A 38 -22.09 2.44 -25.09
CA PRO A 38 -21.18 1.48 -24.45
C PRO A 38 -21.00 0.17 -25.22
N TYR A 39 -22.06 -0.38 -25.83
CA TYR A 39 -21.99 -1.62 -26.60
C TYR A 39 -21.17 -1.49 -27.89
N VAL A 40 -21.15 -0.31 -28.53
CA VAL A 40 -20.31 -0.04 -29.71
C VAL A 40 -18.84 0.00 -29.31
N THR A 41 -18.55 0.71 -28.22
CA THR A 41 -17.20 0.80 -27.65
C THR A 41 -16.65 -0.57 -27.28
N TRP A 42 -17.47 -1.41 -26.63
CA TRP A 42 -17.12 -2.80 -26.35
C TRP A 42 -16.93 -3.62 -27.63
N GLY A 43 -17.84 -3.50 -28.59
CA GLY A 43 -17.77 -4.23 -29.87
C GLY A 43 -16.46 -3.97 -30.63
N ILE A 44 -16.11 -2.70 -30.85
CA ILE A 44 -14.86 -2.33 -31.54
C ILE A 44 -13.63 -2.86 -30.81
N SER A 45 -13.62 -2.74 -29.48
CA SER A 45 -12.48 -3.14 -28.67
C SER A 45 -12.31 -4.66 -28.64
N PHE A 46 -13.41 -5.41 -28.51
CA PHE A 46 -13.38 -6.86 -28.41
C PHE A 46 -12.91 -7.53 -29.71
N LEU A 47 -13.11 -6.87 -30.86
CA LEU A 47 -12.61 -7.33 -32.16
C LEU A 47 -11.07 -7.36 -32.27
N MET A 48 -10.35 -6.64 -31.40
CA MET A 48 -8.88 -6.58 -31.44
C MET A 48 -8.24 -7.94 -31.16
N LEU A 49 -8.79 -8.72 -30.23
CA LEU A 49 -8.29 -10.05 -29.87
C LEU A 49 -8.48 -11.11 -30.98
N PRO A 50 -9.69 -11.38 -31.51
CA PRO A 50 -9.85 -12.33 -32.59
C PRO A 50 -9.10 -11.85 -33.84
N GLY A 51 -9.05 -10.54 -34.11
CA GLY A 51 -8.26 -9.98 -35.20
C GLY A 51 -6.76 -10.28 -35.07
N SER A 52 -6.17 -10.09 -33.89
CA SER A 52 -4.76 -10.40 -33.64
C SER A 52 -4.47 -11.90 -33.76
N LEU A 53 -5.36 -12.76 -33.24
CA LEU A 53 -5.22 -14.21 -33.34
C LEU A 53 -5.28 -14.69 -34.79
N VAL A 54 -6.25 -14.23 -35.58
CA VAL A 54 -6.37 -14.55 -37.01
C VAL A 54 -5.13 -14.07 -37.78
N ALA A 55 -4.68 -12.84 -37.53
CA ALA A 55 -3.45 -12.32 -38.14
C ALA A 55 -2.21 -13.15 -37.75
N GLY A 56 -2.14 -13.62 -36.50
CA GLY A 56 -1.12 -14.55 -36.03
C GLY A 56 -1.13 -15.89 -36.75
N CYS A 57 -2.32 -16.49 -36.92
CA CYS A 57 -2.50 -17.74 -37.66
C CYS A 57 -2.10 -17.60 -39.13
N ILE A 58 -2.59 -16.58 -39.83
CA ILE A 58 -2.24 -16.31 -41.24
C ILE A 58 -0.73 -16.05 -41.38
N GLY A 59 -0.19 -15.21 -40.49
CA GLY A 59 1.22 -14.85 -40.48
C GLY A 59 2.16 -16.02 -40.17
N TYR A 60 1.73 -16.99 -39.38
CA TYR A 60 2.49 -18.22 -39.12
C TYR A 60 2.75 -19.01 -40.39
N PHE A 61 1.74 -19.18 -41.25
CA PHE A 61 1.87 -19.93 -42.51
C PHE A 61 2.62 -19.15 -43.60
N ARG A 62 2.56 -17.81 -43.57
CA ARG A 62 3.24 -16.97 -44.58
C ARG A 62 4.69 -16.65 -44.23
N SER A 63 4.93 -16.14 -43.02
CA SER A 63 6.23 -15.59 -42.61
C SER A 63 6.32 -15.55 -41.08
N PRO A 64 6.66 -16.68 -40.42
CA PRO A 64 6.58 -16.80 -38.97
C PRO A 64 7.51 -15.84 -38.22
N ASP A 65 8.75 -15.66 -38.67
CA ASP A 65 9.70 -14.78 -37.98
C ASP A 65 9.30 -13.29 -38.09
N ARG A 66 8.78 -12.86 -39.25
CA ARG A 66 8.25 -11.49 -39.44
C ARG A 66 7.01 -11.25 -38.59
N THR A 67 6.11 -12.23 -38.53
CA THR A 67 4.86 -12.16 -37.73
C THR A 67 5.18 -12.06 -36.24
N ARG A 68 6.13 -12.85 -35.75
CA ARG A 68 6.58 -12.74 -34.36
C ARG A 68 7.18 -11.37 -34.06
N ALA A 69 8.02 -10.85 -34.95
CA ALA A 69 8.62 -9.52 -34.79
C ALA A 69 7.53 -8.41 -34.76
N PHE A 70 6.50 -8.54 -35.60
CA PHE A 70 5.36 -7.64 -35.61
C PHE A 70 4.61 -7.62 -34.26
N PHE A 71 4.23 -8.79 -33.73
CA PHE A 71 3.53 -8.83 -32.44
C PHE A 71 4.41 -8.41 -31.26
N ASN A 72 5.71 -8.75 -31.28
CA ASN A 72 6.66 -8.21 -30.30
C ASN A 72 6.69 -6.67 -30.31
N ALA A 73 6.70 -6.07 -31.50
CA ALA A 73 6.66 -4.62 -31.65
C ALA A 73 5.31 -4.04 -31.19
N MET A 74 4.20 -4.69 -31.53
CA MET A 74 2.86 -4.29 -31.11
C MET A 74 2.72 -4.29 -29.57
N ILE A 75 3.13 -5.37 -28.88
CA ILE A 75 3.16 -5.43 -27.41
C ILE A 75 3.99 -4.27 -26.85
N LEU A 76 5.17 -4.04 -27.41
CA LEU A 76 6.08 -3.00 -26.95
C LEU A 76 5.46 -1.60 -27.08
N TYR A 77 4.91 -1.26 -28.24
CA TYR A 77 4.32 0.06 -28.47
C TYR A 77 3.04 0.27 -27.67
N LEU A 78 2.19 -0.77 -27.52
CA LEU A 78 1.01 -0.72 -26.66
C LEU A 78 1.40 -0.50 -25.19
N LEU A 79 2.39 -1.24 -24.69
CA LEU A 79 2.90 -1.10 -23.32
C LEU A 79 3.47 0.30 -23.08
N ALA A 80 4.31 0.79 -24.00
CA ALA A 80 4.91 2.12 -23.91
C ALA A 80 3.84 3.22 -23.94
N PHE A 81 2.89 3.15 -24.89
CA PHE A 81 1.80 4.11 -25.03
C PHE A 81 0.95 4.19 -23.76
N ASP A 82 0.55 3.04 -23.23
CA ASP A 82 -0.41 2.98 -22.13
C ASP A 82 0.22 3.48 -20.81
N LEU A 83 1.44 3.03 -20.52
CA LEU A 83 2.19 3.46 -19.33
C LEU A 83 2.64 4.93 -19.40
N TYR A 84 3.04 5.40 -20.58
CA TYR A 84 3.33 6.81 -20.81
C TYR A 84 2.10 7.68 -20.54
N SER A 85 0.94 7.25 -21.05
CA SER A 85 -0.34 7.93 -20.83
C SER A 85 -0.73 7.96 -19.35
N PHE A 86 -0.58 6.84 -18.63
CA PHE A 86 -0.86 6.80 -17.19
C PHE A 86 0.09 7.66 -16.36
N GLY A 87 1.38 7.70 -16.72
CA GLY A 87 2.34 8.60 -16.07
C GLY A 87 1.92 10.06 -16.21
N TRP A 88 1.53 10.49 -17.41
CA TRP A 88 1.01 11.86 -17.61
C TRP A 88 -0.28 12.13 -16.85
N GLN A 89 -1.19 11.16 -16.77
CA GLN A 89 -2.41 11.32 -15.99
C GLN A 89 -2.13 11.57 -14.50
N LYS A 90 -1.08 10.97 -13.93
CA LYS A 90 -0.64 11.26 -12.55
C LYS A 90 -0.15 12.70 -12.40
N ILE A 91 0.68 13.19 -13.32
CA ILE A 91 1.18 14.58 -13.29
C ILE A 91 0.03 15.57 -13.46
N CYS A 92 -0.89 15.31 -14.38
CA CYS A 92 -2.04 16.19 -14.64
C CYS A 92 -3.15 16.08 -13.58
N LYS A 93 -2.94 15.34 -12.48
CA LYS A 93 -3.94 15.11 -11.40
C LYS A 93 -5.26 14.50 -11.91
N LEU A 94 -5.17 13.75 -13.00
CA LEU A 94 -6.31 13.02 -13.60
C LEU A 94 -6.47 11.60 -13.02
N GLN A 95 -5.60 11.22 -12.07
CA GLN A 95 -5.66 10.01 -11.27
C GLN A 95 -5.49 10.35 -9.79
N MET A 96 -5.87 9.42 -8.90
CA MET A 96 -5.76 9.57 -7.45
C MET A 96 -6.58 10.76 -6.93
N ALA A 97 -7.76 10.97 -7.53
CA ALA A 97 -8.70 12.01 -7.12
C ALA A 97 -9.69 11.42 -6.11
N VAL A 98 -9.82 12.07 -4.96
CA VAL A 98 -10.79 11.69 -3.93
C VAL A 98 -11.86 12.76 -3.83
N VAL A 99 -13.13 12.35 -3.77
CA VAL A 99 -14.25 13.28 -3.61
C VAL A 99 -14.10 14.00 -2.27
N LEU A 100 -14.34 15.32 -2.23
CA LEU A 100 -14.07 16.13 -1.03
C LEU A 100 -14.81 15.60 0.20
N GLY A 101 -16.08 15.20 0.07
CA GLY A 101 -16.84 14.65 1.19
C GLY A 101 -16.31 13.32 1.75
N MET A 102 -15.53 12.55 0.98
CA MET A 102 -14.84 11.37 1.51
C MET A 102 -13.64 11.75 2.37
N LEU A 103 -13.00 12.89 2.11
CA LEU A 103 -11.86 13.36 2.93
C LEU A 103 -12.29 13.80 4.34
N ASP A 104 -13.57 14.13 4.52
CA ASP A 104 -14.14 14.52 5.80
C ASP A 104 -14.59 13.30 6.63
N MET A 105 -14.60 12.10 6.04
CA MET A 105 -14.98 10.88 6.75
C MET A 105 -13.88 10.46 7.74
N PRO A 106 -14.24 9.81 8.86
CA PRO A 106 -13.27 9.20 9.76
C PRO A 106 -12.29 8.31 9.01
N PHE A 107 -11.00 8.41 9.33
CA PHE A 107 -9.93 7.67 8.65
C PHE A 107 -10.17 6.16 8.62
N ASN A 108 -10.72 5.61 9.71
CA ASN A 108 -11.06 4.21 9.86
C ASN A 108 -12.30 3.74 9.07
N SER A 109 -13.04 4.65 8.44
CA SER A 109 -14.18 4.32 7.57
C SER A 109 -13.84 4.35 6.08
N LEU A 110 -12.63 4.81 5.72
CA LEU A 110 -12.19 4.84 4.33
C LEU A 110 -11.86 3.43 3.85
N ASP A 111 -12.36 3.08 2.67
CA ASP A 111 -11.97 1.85 2.00
C ASP A 111 -10.54 1.94 1.45
N GLY A 112 -9.95 0.79 1.13
CA GLY A 112 -8.55 0.70 0.70
C GLY A 112 -8.23 1.53 -0.54
N GLU A 113 -9.15 1.62 -1.51
CA GLU A 113 -8.98 2.42 -2.72
C GLU A 113 -8.95 3.92 -2.41
N THR A 114 -9.94 4.42 -1.67
CA THR A 114 -10.00 5.83 -1.26
C THR A 114 -8.79 6.22 -0.42
N LEU A 115 -8.38 5.35 0.53
CA LEU A 115 -7.21 5.58 1.35
C LEU A 115 -5.92 5.65 0.52
N THR A 116 -5.76 4.74 -0.43
CA THR A 116 -4.61 4.72 -1.36
C THR A 116 -4.57 5.99 -2.19
N TRP A 117 -5.70 6.42 -2.75
CA TRP A 117 -5.76 7.64 -3.54
C TRP A 117 -5.52 8.89 -2.70
N ALA A 118 -6.05 8.95 -1.48
CA ALA A 118 -5.80 10.04 -0.54
C ALA A 118 -4.30 10.14 -0.18
N TYR A 119 -3.64 9.00 0.05
CA TYR A 119 -2.20 8.91 0.30
C TYR A 119 -1.37 9.49 -0.85
N PHE A 120 -1.59 9.03 -2.09
CA PHE A 120 -0.86 9.55 -3.25
C PHE A 120 -1.20 11.01 -3.55
N ARG A 121 -2.45 11.45 -3.31
CA ARG A 121 -2.86 12.85 -3.46
C ARG A 121 -2.17 13.76 -2.45
N ARG A 122 -1.94 13.30 -1.22
CA ARG A 122 -1.35 14.09 -0.13
C ARG A 122 0.05 14.59 -0.49
N SER A 123 0.87 13.76 -1.13
CA SER A 123 2.22 14.12 -1.55
C SER A 123 2.34 14.15 -3.08
N TYR A 124 2.00 15.30 -3.68
CA TYR A 124 2.13 15.49 -5.12
C TYR A 124 3.57 15.27 -5.64
N PRO A 125 4.65 15.75 -4.98
CA PRO A 125 6.02 15.49 -5.45
C PRO A 125 6.37 13.99 -5.51
N PHE A 126 5.90 13.20 -4.55
CA PHE A 126 6.10 11.75 -4.55
C PHE A 126 5.39 11.08 -5.73
N THR A 127 4.12 11.45 -5.97
CA THR A 127 3.35 10.96 -7.12
C THR A 127 3.99 11.34 -8.45
N VAL A 128 4.53 12.56 -8.57
CA VAL A 128 5.28 13.00 -9.75
C VAL A 128 6.57 12.21 -9.94
N ALA A 129 7.32 11.90 -8.88
CA ALA A 129 8.53 11.08 -8.99
C ALA A 129 8.24 9.68 -9.56
N ILE A 130 7.16 9.03 -9.08
CA ILE A 130 6.69 7.75 -9.64
C ILE A 130 6.29 7.90 -11.11
N ALA A 131 5.56 8.98 -11.44
CA ALA A 131 5.15 9.25 -12.81
C ALA A 131 6.33 9.45 -13.75
N ILE A 132 7.37 10.18 -13.34
CA ILE A 132 8.59 10.39 -14.11
C ILE A 132 9.33 9.06 -14.33
N ALA A 133 9.44 8.21 -13.31
CA ALA A 133 10.04 6.89 -13.45
C ALA A 133 9.28 6.03 -14.46
N GLN A 134 7.95 6.05 -14.40
CA GLN A 134 7.07 5.35 -15.35
C GLN A 134 7.23 5.88 -16.79
N ILE A 135 7.15 7.20 -16.98
CA ILE A 135 7.31 7.86 -18.29
C ILE A 135 8.69 7.57 -18.87
N SER A 136 9.74 7.72 -18.07
CA SER A 136 11.12 7.45 -18.50
C SER A 136 11.28 6.00 -18.92
N GLY A 137 10.76 5.05 -18.13
CA GLY A 137 10.71 3.64 -18.51
C GLY A 137 10.02 3.41 -19.85
N SER A 138 8.85 4.03 -20.06
CA SER A 138 8.09 3.91 -21.31
C SER A 138 8.83 4.47 -22.52
N ILE A 139 9.49 5.62 -22.38
CA ILE A 139 10.31 6.22 -23.45
C ILE A 139 11.50 5.30 -23.78
N LEU A 140 12.17 4.74 -22.77
CA LEU A 140 13.31 3.83 -22.97
C LEU A 140 12.93 2.56 -23.73
N LEU A 141 11.67 2.08 -23.64
CA LEU A 141 11.19 0.92 -24.41
C LEU A 141 11.21 1.17 -25.93
N LEU A 142 10.96 2.40 -26.37
CA LEU A 142 10.84 2.77 -27.77
C LEU A 142 12.18 2.63 -28.51
N PHE A 143 13.30 2.90 -27.84
CA PHE A 143 14.62 2.80 -28.43
C PHE A 143 15.23 1.41 -28.25
N ARG A 144 15.60 0.78 -29.37
CA ARG A 144 16.17 -0.58 -29.39
C ARG A 144 17.38 -0.75 -28.46
N ARG A 145 18.20 0.29 -28.29
CA ARG A 145 19.40 0.27 -27.44
C ARG A 145 19.10 0.30 -25.94
N THR A 146 18.07 1.02 -25.52
CA THR A 146 17.71 1.19 -24.09
C THR A 146 16.55 0.32 -23.65
N ARG A 147 15.97 -0.49 -24.54
CA ARG A 147 14.77 -1.27 -24.28
C ARG A 147 14.88 -2.18 -23.06
N LEU A 148 16.01 -2.87 -22.90
CA LEU A 148 16.22 -3.73 -21.74
C LEU A 148 16.18 -2.92 -20.43
N LEU A 149 16.83 -1.75 -20.41
CA LEU A 149 16.77 -0.84 -19.27
C LEU A 149 15.33 -0.39 -19.00
N GLY A 150 14.57 -0.03 -20.04
CA GLY A 150 13.15 0.31 -19.91
C GLY A 150 12.31 -0.82 -19.30
N LEU A 151 12.52 -2.07 -19.74
CA LEU A 151 11.84 -3.24 -19.19
C LEU A 151 12.18 -3.45 -17.70
N ILE A 152 13.46 -3.29 -17.33
CA ILE A 152 13.93 -3.43 -15.94
C ILE A 152 13.36 -2.32 -15.04
N VAL A 153 13.24 -1.09 -15.55
CA VAL A 153 12.66 0.05 -14.81
C VAL A 153 11.14 -0.12 -14.62
N ILE A 154 10.43 -0.56 -15.66
CA ILE A 154 8.97 -0.72 -15.62
C ILE A 154 8.56 -1.91 -14.75
N PHE A 155 9.35 -2.98 -14.71
CA PHE A 155 9.01 -4.20 -13.95
C PHE A 155 8.66 -3.96 -12.47
N PRO A 156 9.52 -3.35 -11.64
CA PRO A 156 9.18 -3.08 -10.24
C PRO A 156 7.99 -2.12 -10.10
N ILE A 157 7.79 -1.19 -11.04
CA ILE A 157 6.64 -0.28 -11.03
C ILE A 157 5.34 -1.08 -11.23
N MET A 158 5.30 -1.98 -12.22
CA MET A 158 4.13 -2.82 -12.47
C MET A 158 3.84 -3.78 -11.33
N VAL A 159 4.88 -4.38 -10.75
CA VAL A 159 4.74 -5.23 -9.55
C VAL A 159 4.15 -4.42 -8.39
N ASN A 160 4.66 -3.22 -8.14
CA ASN A 160 4.13 -2.36 -7.08
C ASN A 160 2.66 -1.98 -7.31
N ILE A 161 2.28 -1.65 -8.56
CA ILE A 161 0.88 -1.39 -8.93
C ILE A 161 0.01 -2.61 -8.61
N ILE A 162 0.39 -3.81 -9.06
CA ILE A 162 -0.40 -5.03 -8.80
C ILE A 162 -0.52 -5.32 -7.29
N LEU A 163 0.56 -5.13 -6.52
CA LEU A 163 0.52 -5.34 -5.07
C LEU A 163 -0.45 -4.36 -4.41
N ILE A 164 -0.41 -3.08 -4.79
CA ILE A 164 -1.36 -2.08 -4.30
C ILE A 164 -2.79 -2.50 -4.67
N ASP A 165 -3.04 -2.86 -5.93
CA ASP A 165 -4.35 -3.25 -6.42
C ASP A 165 -4.93 -4.44 -5.63
N ILE A 166 -4.10 -5.43 -5.29
CA ILE A 166 -4.51 -6.62 -4.53
C ILE A 166 -4.74 -6.30 -3.05
N PHE A 167 -3.76 -5.68 -2.38
CA PHE A 167 -3.79 -5.51 -0.93
C PHE A 167 -4.75 -4.41 -0.48
N TYR A 168 -4.94 -3.38 -1.30
CA TYR A 168 -5.92 -2.32 -1.04
C TYR A 168 -7.25 -2.55 -1.75
N ARG A 169 -7.42 -3.71 -2.41
CA ARG A 169 -8.66 -4.13 -3.08
C ARG A 169 -9.23 -3.08 -4.03
N LEU A 170 -8.37 -2.56 -4.91
CA LEU A 170 -8.81 -1.63 -5.94
C LEU A 170 -9.79 -2.31 -6.90
N HIS A 171 -10.54 -1.50 -7.63
CA HIS A 171 -11.51 -1.97 -8.62
C HIS A 171 -10.97 -3.06 -9.57
N THR A 172 -11.71 -4.17 -9.72
CA THR A 172 -11.29 -5.38 -10.42
C THR A 172 -10.79 -5.14 -11.86
N TRP A 173 -11.42 -4.23 -12.61
CA TRP A 173 -11.00 -3.92 -13.98
C TRP A 173 -9.62 -3.25 -14.04
N VAL A 174 -9.21 -2.51 -13.00
CA VAL A 174 -7.88 -1.90 -12.91
C VAL A 174 -6.82 -3.00 -12.73
N LEU A 175 -7.08 -3.94 -11.81
CA LEU A 175 -6.21 -5.09 -11.59
C LEU A 175 -6.06 -5.94 -12.85
N ILE A 176 -7.16 -6.26 -13.55
CA ILE A 176 -7.12 -7.02 -14.81
C ILE A 176 -6.26 -6.29 -15.84
N HIS A 177 -6.41 -4.97 -15.97
CA HIS A 177 -5.62 -4.17 -16.89
C HIS A 177 -4.12 -4.22 -16.54
N ALA A 178 -3.77 -4.04 -15.27
CA ALA A 178 -2.39 -4.12 -14.80
C ALA A 178 -1.78 -5.52 -15.04
N LEU A 179 -2.54 -6.59 -14.82
CA LEU A 179 -2.10 -7.97 -15.07
C LEU A 179 -1.84 -8.23 -16.56
N VAL A 180 -2.72 -7.77 -17.45
CA VAL A 180 -2.53 -7.93 -18.90
C VAL A 180 -1.30 -7.18 -19.39
N LEU A 181 -1.09 -5.92 -18.97
CA LEU A 181 0.13 -5.18 -19.30
C LEU A 181 1.39 -5.88 -18.77
N THR A 182 1.33 -6.39 -17.54
CA THR A 182 2.43 -7.12 -16.91
C THR A 182 2.75 -8.41 -17.64
N SER A 183 1.73 -9.11 -18.18
CA SER A 183 1.97 -10.28 -19.02
C SER A 183 2.75 -9.94 -20.30
N GLY A 184 2.44 -8.81 -20.95
CA GLY A 184 3.20 -8.31 -22.09
C GLY A 184 4.63 -7.90 -21.74
N LEU A 185 4.80 -7.25 -20.58
CA LEU A 185 6.11 -6.91 -20.05
C LEU A 185 6.98 -8.16 -19.78
N LEU A 186 6.43 -9.15 -19.08
CA LEU A 186 7.10 -10.42 -18.78
C LEU A 186 7.44 -11.19 -20.06
N PHE A 187 6.51 -11.23 -21.02
CA PHE A 187 6.72 -11.85 -22.32
C PHE A 187 7.89 -11.23 -23.08
N LEU A 188 8.06 -9.90 -23.03
CA LEU A 188 9.22 -9.22 -23.59
C LEU A 188 10.48 -9.48 -22.77
N LEU A 189 10.40 -9.42 -21.44
CA LEU A 189 11.55 -9.58 -20.53
C LEU A 189 12.18 -10.99 -20.61
N VAL A 190 11.36 -12.04 -20.71
CA VAL A 190 11.83 -13.43 -20.86
C VAL A 190 12.74 -13.61 -22.08
N GLN A 191 12.54 -12.81 -23.14
CA GLN A 191 13.40 -12.85 -24.34
C GLN A 191 14.82 -12.31 -24.08
N TYR A 192 15.01 -11.52 -23.00
CA TYR A 192 16.31 -11.01 -22.56
C TYR A 192 16.91 -11.81 -21.39
N LEU A 193 16.16 -12.77 -20.82
CA LEU A 193 16.55 -13.50 -19.62
C LEU A 193 17.92 -14.21 -19.74
N PRO A 194 18.29 -14.85 -20.87
CA PRO A 194 19.61 -15.46 -20.99
C PRO A 194 20.77 -14.45 -20.86
N GLY A 195 20.58 -13.24 -21.40
CA GLY A 195 21.55 -12.16 -21.31
C GLY A 195 21.60 -11.53 -19.91
N LEU A 196 20.47 -11.46 -19.21
CA LEU A 196 20.42 -11.00 -17.82
C LEU A 196 21.10 -11.99 -16.88
N ILE A 197 20.83 -13.30 -17.05
CA ILE A 197 21.47 -14.34 -16.26
C ILE A 197 23.00 -14.29 -16.44
N SER A 198 23.46 -14.18 -17.69
CA SER A 198 24.90 -14.08 -17.95
C SER A 198 25.50 -12.78 -17.43
N PHE A 199 24.75 -11.69 -17.35
CA PHE A 199 25.23 -10.43 -16.78
C PHE A 199 25.32 -10.47 -15.25
N PHE A 200 24.28 -10.94 -14.56
CA PHE A 200 24.23 -10.91 -13.08
C PHE A 200 25.00 -12.03 -12.41
N PHE A 201 25.03 -13.23 -13.00
CA PHE A 201 25.64 -14.41 -12.38
C PHE A 201 27.05 -14.70 -12.91
N ARG A 202 27.57 -13.89 -13.85
CA ARG A 202 28.97 -13.94 -14.24
C ARG A 202 29.72 -12.83 -13.52
N SER A 203 30.51 -13.21 -12.52
CA SER A 203 31.40 -12.27 -11.86
C SER A 203 32.52 -11.84 -12.82
N PRO A 204 32.72 -10.54 -13.06
CA PRO A 204 33.94 -10.08 -13.72
C PRO A 204 35.12 -10.22 -12.75
N ASP A 205 36.29 -10.62 -13.27
CA ASP A 205 37.53 -10.80 -12.49
C ASP A 205 38.10 -9.48 -11.92
N THR A 206 37.43 -8.35 -12.18
CA THR A 206 37.93 -6.97 -11.99
C THR A 206 37.52 -6.33 -10.66
N LEU A 207 36.81 -7.05 -9.79
CA LEU A 207 36.49 -6.60 -8.42
C LEU A 207 37.36 -7.38 -7.41
N PRO A 208 38.61 -6.96 -7.16
CA PRO A 208 39.49 -7.64 -6.23
C PRO A 208 39.05 -7.31 -4.80
N LEU A 209 38.11 -8.07 -4.26
CA LEU A 209 38.04 -8.22 -2.81
C LEU A 209 39.22 -9.12 -2.42
N ASN A 210 40.39 -8.51 -2.20
CA ASN A 210 41.64 -9.13 -1.74
C ASN A 210 41.55 -9.61 -0.27
N ALA A 211 40.42 -10.19 0.10
CA ALA A 211 40.18 -10.87 1.36
C ALA A 211 39.97 -12.35 1.04
N GLY A 212 40.65 -13.25 1.74
CA GLY A 212 40.45 -14.69 1.55
C GLY A 212 38.95 -15.04 1.66
N LYS A 213 38.46 -15.96 0.83
CA LYS A 213 37.02 -16.32 0.75
C LYS A 213 36.36 -16.47 2.14
N ARG A 214 37.07 -17.09 3.10
CA ARG A 214 36.58 -17.25 4.48
C ARG A 214 36.25 -15.93 5.17
N LEU A 215 37.09 -14.90 5.03
CA LEU A 215 36.85 -13.59 5.63
C LEU A 215 35.63 -12.90 5.00
N GLN A 216 35.44 -13.02 3.68
CA GLN A 216 34.25 -12.47 3.01
C GLN A 216 32.96 -13.14 3.50
N TRP A 217 32.96 -14.48 3.65
CA TRP A 217 31.83 -15.21 4.22
C TRP A 217 31.56 -14.82 5.67
N LEU A 218 32.61 -14.63 6.49
CA LEU A 218 32.47 -14.16 7.86
C LEU A 218 31.88 -12.75 7.92
N LEU A 219 32.39 -11.80 7.14
CA LEU A 219 31.85 -10.44 7.06
C LEU A 219 30.40 -10.43 6.57
N GLY A 220 30.09 -11.22 5.53
CA GLY A 220 28.72 -11.38 5.03
C GLY A 220 27.78 -11.97 6.10
N ALA A 221 28.24 -12.97 6.85
CA ALA A 221 27.48 -13.51 7.97
C ALA A 221 27.26 -12.45 9.06
N LEU A 222 28.29 -11.69 9.43
CA LEU A 222 28.20 -10.62 10.44
C LEU A 222 27.21 -9.52 10.03
N VAL A 223 27.16 -9.14 8.75
CA VAL A 223 26.19 -8.15 8.24
C VAL A 223 24.75 -8.62 8.46
N VAL A 224 24.51 -9.93 8.43
CA VAL A 224 23.18 -10.51 8.68
C VAL A 224 22.94 -10.75 10.18
N THR A 225 23.92 -11.29 10.90
CA THR A 225 23.73 -11.72 12.30
C THR A 225 23.74 -10.57 13.28
N ILE A 226 24.56 -9.53 13.09
CA ILE A 226 24.64 -8.40 14.03
C ILE A 226 23.28 -7.68 14.16
N PRO A 227 22.60 -7.26 13.06
CA PRO A 227 21.28 -6.62 13.19
C PRO A 227 20.25 -7.51 13.86
N LEU A 228 20.28 -8.83 13.58
CA LEU A 228 19.36 -9.79 14.20
C LEU A 228 19.62 -9.96 15.71
N LEU A 229 20.89 -10.00 16.13
CA LEU A 229 21.26 -10.04 17.55
C LEU A 229 20.85 -8.75 18.26
N LEU A 230 21.11 -7.58 17.66
CA LEU A 230 20.69 -6.30 18.20
C LEU A 230 19.16 -6.23 18.34
N LEU A 231 18.42 -6.70 17.33
CA LEU A 231 16.96 -6.78 17.36
C LEU A 231 16.47 -7.77 18.42
N ALA A 232 17.15 -8.91 18.61
CA ALA A 232 16.80 -9.88 19.65
C ALA A 232 16.99 -9.32 21.07
N THR A 233 17.91 -8.35 21.25
CA THR A 233 18.08 -7.62 22.51
C THR A 233 17.17 -6.40 22.64
N TYR A 234 16.51 -5.99 21.55
CA TYR A 234 15.62 -4.84 21.53
C TYR A 234 14.30 -5.22 22.22
N ARG A 235 14.06 -4.66 23.40
CA ARG A 235 12.77 -4.84 24.09
C ARG A 235 11.69 -4.10 23.34
N TYR A 236 10.53 -4.74 23.22
CA TYR A 236 9.35 -4.11 22.65
C TYR A 236 8.98 -2.88 23.51
N PRO A 237 8.62 -1.73 22.91
CA PRO A 237 8.34 -0.50 23.66
C PRO A 237 7.03 -0.56 24.45
N ASP A 238 6.19 -1.57 24.22
CA ASP A 238 4.97 -1.81 25.00
C ASP A 238 5.30 -2.69 26.22
N LEU A 239 5.39 -2.07 27.39
CA LEU A 239 5.68 -2.74 28.65
C LEU A 239 4.45 -3.43 29.25
N HIS A 240 3.25 -3.00 28.86
CA HIS A 240 1.97 -3.46 29.43
C HIS A 240 0.94 -3.79 28.34
N PRO A 241 1.20 -4.79 27.47
CA PRO A 241 0.34 -5.10 26.33
C PRO A 241 -1.10 -5.52 26.70
N GLU A 242 -1.31 -5.94 27.95
CA GLU A 242 -2.64 -6.19 28.51
C GLU A 242 -3.47 -4.93 28.76
N LEU A 243 -2.82 -3.80 28.99
CA LEU A 243 -3.44 -2.48 29.14
C LEU A 243 -3.59 -1.78 27.80
N THR A 244 -2.80 -2.13 26.80
CA THR A 244 -2.83 -1.45 25.50
C THR A 244 -4.19 -1.61 24.80
N GLY A 245 -4.84 -0.47 24.55
CA GLY A 245 -6.15 -0.40 23.93
C GLY A 245 -6.87 0.94 24.05
N LYS A 246 -7.98 1.02 23.31
CA LYS A 246 -8.99 2.06 23.45
C LYS A 246 -10.06 1.59 24.43
N TYR A 247 -10.43 2.43 25.38
CA TYR A 247 -11.42 2.12 26.41
C TYR A 247 -12.55 3.14 26.42
N LYS A 248 -13.78 2.66 26.25
CA LYS A 248 -14.97 3.49 26.47
C LYS A 248 -15.24 3.57 27.97
N VAL A 249 -15.50 4.78 28.45
CA VAL A 249 -15.82 5.04 29.85
C VAL A 249 -17.31 4.87 30.07
N GLU A 250 -17.67 3.97 30.99
CA GLU A 250 -19.05 3.74 31.44
C GLU A 250 -19.13 3.81 32.96
N GLN A 251 -20.33 4.07 33.48
CA GLN A 251 -20.60 4.17 34.92
C GLN A 251 -19.68 5.17 35.66
N LEU A 252 -19.33 6.28 34.99
CA LEU A 252 -18.50 7.33 35.59
C LEU A 252 -19.22 7.94 36.80
N ARG A 253 -18.56 7.94 37.96
CA ARG A 253 -18.98 8.68 39.16
C ARG A 253 -17.88 9.64 39.56
N ILE A 254 -18.27 10.89 39.81
CA ILE A 254 -17.38 11.94 40.30
C ILE A 254 -17.89 12.33 41.69
N ASN A 255 -17.05 12.19 42.72
CA ASN A 255 -17.44 12.47 44.11
C ASN A 255 -18.69 11.68 44.55
N GLY A 256 -18.82 10.45 44.07
CA GLY A 256 -19.95 9.55 44.35
C GLY A 256 -21.18 9.77 43.46
N GLU A 257 -21.28 10.89 42.76
CA GLU A 257 -22.43 11.23 41.91
C GLU A 257 -22.28 10.64 40.49
N PRO A 258 -23.30 9.91 39.97
CA PRO A 258 -23.25 9.33 38.64
C PRO A 258 -23.35 10.40 37.55
N MET A 259 -22.39 10.40 36.63
CA MET A 259 -22.35 11.29 35.48
C MET A 259 -22.88 10.55 34.24
N GLN A 260 -23.81 11.17 33.51
CA GLN A 260 -24.27 10.68 32.21
C GLN A 260 -24.07 11.73 31.12
N VAL A 261 -23.63 11.28 29.95
CA VAL A 261 -23.49 12.11 28.76
C VAL A 261 -24.88 12.53 28.28
N LYS A 262 -25.17 13.83 28.30
CA LYS A 262 -26.45 14.38 27.83
C LYS A 262 -26.33 14.98 26.44
N ARG A 263 -25.15 15.50 26.06
CA ARG A 263 -24.85 16.13 24.76
C ARG A 263 -23.42 15.83 24.28
N GLN A 264 -23.20 15.94 22.97
CA GLN A 264 -21.89 15.78 22.31
C GLN A 264 -20.86 16.89 22.63
N THR A 265 -21.25 17.91 23.39
CA THR A 265 -20.38 19.03 23.81
C THR A 265 -20.09 19.03 25.32
N ASP A 266 -20.62 18.07 26.07
CA ASP A 266 -20.40 17.98 27.51
C ASP A 266 -18.92 17.71 27.79
N SER A 267 -18.34 18.30 28.83
CA SER A 267 -16.93 18.11 29.23
C SER A 267 -16.73 16.81 30.04
N LEU A 268 -17.45 15.75 29.67
CA LEU A 268 -17.41 14.47 30.36
C LEU A 268 -16.32 13.60 29.78
N LEU A 269 -15.62 12.86 30.66
CA LEU A 269 -14.66 11.86 30.26
C LEU A 269 -15.39 10.71 29.56
N THR A 270 -15.11 10.49 28.29
CA THR A 270 -15.81 9.48 27.47
C THR A 270 -14.91 8.35 27.04
N THR A 271 -13.61 8.59 26.90
CA THR A 271 -12.67 7.58 26.39
C THR A 271 -11.32 7.72 27.07
N VAL A 272 -10.74 6.58 27.41
CA VAL A 272 -9.36 6.45 27.90
C VAL A 272 -8.57 5.66 26.86
N TYR A 273 -7.37 6.10 26.56
CA TYR A 273 -6.41 5.32 25.78
C TYR A 273 -5.23 4.99 26.67
N MET A 274 -4.83 3.73 26.62
CA MET A 274 -3.55 3.24 27.14
C MET A 274 -2.81 2.71 25.91
N ASP A 275 -1.72 3.34 25.53
CA ASP A 275 -1.05 3.12 24.23
C ASP A 275 0.46 2.90 24.39
N TRP A 276 1.13 2.63 23.28
CA TRP A 276 2.56 2.38 23.21
C TRP A 276 3.36 3.50 23.89
N GLN A 277 4.51 3.14 24.48
CA GLN A 277 5.37 4.06 25.26
C GLN A 277 4.71 4.58 26.54
N ASP A 278 3.85 3.76 27.14
CA ASP A 278 3.12 4.06 28.37
C ASP A 278 2.27 5.33 28.26
N ASP A 279 1.68 5.56 27.07
CA ASP A 279 0.85 6.73 26.82
C ASP A 279 -0.53 6.56 27.47
N PHE A 280 -0.95 7.58 28.21
CA PHE A 280 -2.26 7.65 28.83
C PHE A 280 -3.00 8.87 28.33
N VAL A 281 -4.14 8.66 27.68
CA VAL A 281 -4.97 9.74 27.13
C VAL A 281 -6.34 9.72 27.74
N LEU A 282 -6.73 10.83 28.35
CA LEU A 282 -8.12 11.11 28.72
C LEU A 282 -8.74 11.96 27.62
N GLU A 283 -9.79 11.46 26.97
CA GLU A 283 -10.57 12.19 25.98
C GLU A 283 -11.95 12.56 26.54
N PHE A 284 -12.22 13.87 26.54
CA PHE A 284 -13.46 14.43 27.04
C PHE A 284 -14.39 14.75 25.87
N ASN A 285 -15.19 13.76 25.46
CA ASN A 285 -16.24 13.81 24.44
C ASN A 285 -15.76 14.04 23.00
N HIS A 286 -14.69 14.81 22.79
CA HIS A 286 -14.17 15.20 21.48
C HIS A 286 -12.64 15.13 21.42
N TYR A 287 -12.07 14.77 20.26
CA TYR A 287 -10.62 14.55 20.07
C TYR A 287 -9.74 15.80 20.30
N ASN A 288 -10.33 16.99 20.29
CA ASN A 288 -9.62 18.25 20.62
C ASN A 288 -9.48 18.45 22.13
N ASN A 289 -10.28 17.77 22.95
CA ASN A 289 -10.29 17.87 24.40
C ASN A 289 -9.60 16.66 25.00
N ARG A 290 -8.28 16.57 24.78
CA ARG A 290 -7.45 15.47 25.25
C ARG A 290 -6.43 15.93 26.27
N TYR A 291 -6.22 15.09 27.27
CA TYR A 291 -5.11 15.19 28.20
C TYR A 291 -4.22 13.98 27.97
N ILE A 292 -2.94 14.22 27.74
CA ILE A 292 -1.99 13.18 27.32
C ILE A 292 -0.85 13.17 28.32
N GLY A 293 -0.51 12.02 28.86
CA GLY A 293 0.56 11.82 29.83
C GLY A 293 1.26 10.48 29.67
N THR A 294 2.32 10.28 30.44
CA THR A 294 2.94 8.96 30.63
C THR A 294 2.34 8.33 31.89
N TYR A 295 1.85 7.10 31.83
CA TYR A 295 1.47 6.38 33.04
C TYR A 295 2.64 5.58 33.61
N TYR A 296 2.60 5.35 34.92
CA TYR A 296 3.43 4.37 35.61
C TYR A 296 2.49 3.40 36.29
N PHE A 297 2.68 2.11 36.04
CA PHE A 297 1.81 1.05 36.53
C PHE A 297 2.58 0.06 37.41
N ASP A 298 2.06 -0.23 38.59
CA ASP A 298 2.54 -1.31 39.45
C ASP A 298 1.61 -2.52 39.32
N GLU A 299 2.07 -3.55 38.62
CA GLU A 299 1.32 -4.77 38.36
C GLU A 299 0.86 -5.52 39.62
N LYS A 300 1.58 -5.38 40.75
CA LYS A 300 1.26 -6.11 41.98
C LYS A 300 0.09 -5.50 42.72
N SER A 301 0.06 -4.18 42.79
CA SER A 301 -0.99 -3.42 43.49
C SER A 301 -2.13 -3.00 42.56
N GLY A 302 -1.92 -3.05 41.25
CA GLY A 302 -2.80 -2.45 40.25
C GLY A 302 -2.77 -0.92 40.30
N HIS A 303 -1.81 -0.32 41.01
CA HIS A 303 -1.72 1.13 41.16
C HIS A 303 -1.24 1.77 39.86
N ILE A 304 -1.93 2.83 39.42
CA ILE A 304 -1.58 3.61 38.26
C ILE A 304 -1.47 5.09 38.64
N GLN A 305 -0.44 5.75 38.17
CA GLN A 305 -0.26 7.21 38.28
C GLN A 305 0.11 7.78 36.91
N VAL A 306 -0.28 9.02 36.63
CA VAL A 306 -0.03 9.65 35.31
C VAL A 306 0.69 10.97 35.46
N GLN A 307 1.77 11.13 34.70
CA GLN A 307 2.48 12.38 34.53
C GLN A 307 2.07 13.05 33.22
N TRP A 308 1.33 14.15 33.33
CA TRP A 308 0.79 14.86 32.16
C TRP A 308 1.86 15.61 31.36
N ARG A 309 1.71 15.57 30.04
CA ARG A 309 2.56 16.28 29.07
C ARG A 309 1.75 17.28 28.23
N TYR A 310 0.45 17.06 28.06
CA TYR A 310 -0.47 17.95 27.34
C TYR A 310 -1.84 18.04 28.05
N PRO A 311 -2.47 19.23 28.12
CA PRO A 311 -1.97 20.52 27.68
C PRO A 311 -0.81 21.02 28.55
N ALA A 312 0.05 21.86 27.98
CA ALA A 312 1.24 22.37 28.68
C ALA A 312 0.84 23.09 29.98
N GLY A 313 1.49 22.74 31.09
CA GLY A 313 1.22 23.33 32.41
C GLY A 313 0.13 22.63 33.24
N PHE A 314 -0.59 21.65 32.67
CA PHE A 314 -1.49 20.81 33.45
C PHE A 314 -0.67 19.87 34.35
N LYS A 315 -0.83 20.02 35.67
CA LYS A 315 -0.08 19.27 36.69
C LYS A 315 -0.98 18.60 37.73
N THR A 316 -2.26 18.49 37.42
CA THR A 316 -3.24 17.88 38.31
C THR A 316 -2.89 16.42 38.56
N GLN A 317 -2.85 16.01 39.82
CA GLN A 317 -2.56 14.63 40.19
C GLN A 317 -3.62 13.69 39.61
N PHE A 318 -3.18 12.58 39.02
CA PHE A 318 -4.05 11.47 38.66
C PHE A 318 -3.41 10.18 39.14
N GLU A 319 -4.07 9.52 40.08
CA GLU A 319 -3.61 8.27 40.66
C GLU A 319 -4.81 7.42 41.10
N GLY A 320 -4.64 6.10 41.11
CA GLY A 320 -5.70 5.19 41.52
C GLY A 320 -5.31 3.72 41.37
N THR A 321 -6.30 2.86 41.47
CA THR A 321 -6.17 1.42 41.23
C THR A 321 -6.96 1.00 40.00
N LEU A 322 -6.36 0.13 39.19
CA LEU A 322 -6.94 -0.45 38.00
C LEU A 322 -7.16 -1.95 38.23
N GLU A 323 -8.41 -2.35 38.38
CA GLU A 323 -8.80 -3.74 38.64
C GLU A 323 -9.39 -4.37 37.37
N ARG A 324 -9.01 -5.62 37.06
CA ARG A 324 -9.61 -6.34 35.92
C ARG A 324 -11.07 -6.68 36.20
N ALA A 325 -11.96 -6.34 35.27
CA ALA A 325 -13.40 -6.54 35.34
C ALA A 325 -13.96 -7.42 34.20
N GLY A 326 -13.12 -8.24 33.57
CA GLY A 326 -13.48 -9.13 32.46
C GLY A 326 -12.36 -9.28 31.43
N ASN A 327 -12.67 -9.78 30.24
CA ASN A 327 -11.69 -9.91 29.15
C ASN A 327 -11.29 -8.52 28.62
N LYS A 328 -10.06 -8.08 28.92
CA LYS A 328 -9.52 -6.74 28.65
C LYS A 328 -10.29 -5.55 29.26
N ASN A 329 -11.35 -5.74 30.03
CA ASN A 329 -12.06 -4.63 30.69
C ASN A 329 -11.49 -4.33 32.07
N PHE A 330 -11.58 -3.08 32.50
CA PHE A 330 -11.06 -2.63 33.79
C PHE A 330 -12.07 -1.80 34.58
N ARG A 331 -11.86 -1.72 35.88
CA ARG A 331 -12.49 -0.76 36.78
C ARG A 331 -11.40 0.11 37.36
N PHE A 332 -11.55 1.42 37.21
CA PHE A 332 -10.64 2.39 37.81
C PHE A 332 -11.31 3.02 39.03
N THR A 333 -10.58 3.10 40.13
CA THR A 333 -10.97 3.85 41.33
C THR A 333 -9.79 4.70 41.77
N GLY A 334 -9.95 6.02 41.85
CA GLY A 334 -8.84 6.91 42.14
C GLY A 334 -9.27 8.36 42.28
N VAL A 335 -8.32 9.26 42.03
CA VAL A 335 -8.52 10.71 42.11
C VAL A 335 -8.00 11.41 40.86
N LEU A 336 -8.65 12.51 40.49
CA LEU A 336 -8.14 13.50 39.54
C LEU A 336 -8.19 14.86 40.24
N GLY A 337 -7.05 15.33 40.73
CA GLY A 337 -6.97 16.54 41.54
C GLY A 337 -7.68 16.34 42.87
N THR A 338 -8.75 17.10 43.12
CA THR A 338 -9.57 17.00 44.33
C THR A 338 -10.74 16.05 44.18
N ASP A 339 -11.05 15.62 42.95
CA ASP A 339 -12.24 14.84 42.66
C ASP A 339 -11.94 13.34 42.75
N SER A 340 -12.78 12.60 43.47
CA SER A 340 -12.75 11.14 43.44
C SER A 340 -13.43 10.63 42.17
N LEU A 341 -12.79 9.68 41.50
CA LEU A 341 -13.23 9.09 40.24
C LEU A 341 -13.45 7.59 40.41
N GLN A 342 -14.62 7.14 39.99
CA GLN A 342 -14.90 5.72 39.79
C GLN A 342 -15.43 5.53 38.38
N MET A 343 -14.87 4.60 37.62
CA MET A 343 -15.32 4.33 36.25
C MET A 343 -15.06 2.90 35.80
N GLN A 344 -15.91 2.43 34.90
CA GLN A 344 -15.72 1.18 34.17
C GLN A 344 -15.12 1.48 32.79
N LEU A 345 -14.02 0.81 32.47
CA LEU A 345 -13.31 0.92 31.20
C LEU A 345 -13.60 -0.32 30.36
N LEU A 346 -14.41 -0.14 29.32
CA LEU A 346 -14.77 -1.20 28.38
C LEU A 346 -13.87 -1.14 27.16
N PHE A 347 -13.13 -2.22 26.89
CA PHE A 347 -12.24 -2.31 25.74
C PHE A 347 -13.04 -2.22 24.43
N VAL A 348 -12.59 -1.34 23.54
CA VAL A 348 -13.13 -1.17 22.20
C VAL A 348 -12.14 -1.77 21.22
N PRO A 349 -12.48 -2.89 20.55
CA PRO A 349 -11.59 -3.49 19.58
C PRO A 349 -11.36 -2.54 18.40
N GLU A 350 -10.17 -2.61 17.82
CA GLU A 350 -9.86 -1.89 16.59
C GLU A 350 -10.82 -2.32 15.47
N PRO A 351 -11.31 -1.38 14.65
CA PRO A 351 -12.02 -1.72 13.43
C PRO A 351 -11.09 -2.55 12.53
N LYS A 352 -11.60 -3.67 12.01
CA LYS A 352 -10.85 -4.59 11.15
C LYS A 352 -10.68 -4.08 9.73
#